data_AF-Q0K9R5-F1
#
_entry.id   AF-Q0K9R5-F1
#
_cell.length_a   1.000
_cell.length_b   1.000
_cell.length_c   1.000
_cell.angle_alpha   90.00
_cell.angle_beta   90.00
_cell.angle_gamma   90.00
#
_symmetry.space_group_name_H-M   'P 1'
#
loop_
_entity.id
_entity.type
_entity.pdbx_description
1 polymer ?
#
loop_
_entity_poly.entity_id
_entity_poly.type
_entity_poly.pdbx_seq_one_letter_code
_entity_poly.pdbx_strand_id
1 'polypeptide(L)'
;MAAVAIIGAKEIIMAAIFLGLLVLWIFGEDLAIGATLAAALGVSLLFITGVLTWEDALNEKSAWDTMIWIGLLIMLASKLNEYGMVAWFGKEFGAHLEGFHRLAVYMLVAAIYCYAHYSFASATAHISALFPLSMALMVAAGIPPFTAAL
;
A
#
# COMPACT_ATOMS: atom_id res chain seq x y z
N MET A 1 19.03 -37.26 1.35
CA MET A 1 18.63 -37.17 -0.07
C MET A 1 17.18 -36.73 -0.09
N ALA A 2 16.89 -35.48 -0.48
CA ALA A 2 15.53 -35.01 -0.61
C ALA A 2 14.89 -35.72 -1.81
N ALA A 3 13.81 -36.47 -1.56
CA ALA A 3 13.01 -37.06 -2.62
C ALA A 3 12.42 -35.91 -3.46
N VAL A 4 12.72 -35.88 -4.76
CA VAL A 4 12.05 -34.98 -5.70
C VAL A 4 10.59 -35.42 -5.75
N ALA A 5 9.70 -34.63 -5.16
CA ALA A 5 8.26 -34.90 -5.17
C ALA A 5 7.76 -34.88 -6.62
N ILE A 6 7.00 -35.90 -7.01
CA ILE A 6 6.34 -35.96 -8.32
C ILE A 6 5.23 -34.91 -8.32
N ILE A 7 5.30 -33.97 -9.26
CA ILE A 7 4.37 -32.83 -9.32
C ILE A 7 2.94 -33.34 -9.54
N GLY A 8 2.02 -32.98 -8.64
CA GLY A 8 0.61 -33.34 -8.70
C GLY A 8 -0.18 -32.49 -9.69
N ALA A 9 -1.32 -33.00 -10.19
CA ALA A 9 -2.17 -32.28 -11.14
C ALA A 9 -2.64 -30.91 -10.62
N LYS A 10 -2.94 -30.78 -9.33
CA LYS A 10 -3.31 -29.50 -8.69
C LYS A 10 -2.17 -28.49 -8.67
N GLU A 11 -0.92 -28.94 -8.50
CA GLU A 11 0.26 -28.08 -8.50
C GLU A 11 0.53 -27.51 -9.89
N ILE A 12 0.30 -28.30 -10.94
CA ILE A 12 0.38 -27.84 -12.34
C ILE A 12 -0.67 -26.76 -12.62
N ILE A 13 -1.92 -26.98 -12.18
CA ILE A 13 -3.00 -26.01 -12.35
C ILE A 13 -2.70 -24.71 -11.60
N MET A 14 -2.23 -24.81 -10.35
CA MET A 14 -1.80 -23.65 -9.57
C MET A 14 -0.68 -22.87 -10.26
N ALA A 15 0.34 -23.56 -10.78
CA ALA A 15 1.43 -22.93 -11.51
C ALA A 15 0.95 -22.25 -12.79
N ALA A 16 0.03 -22.86 -13.53
CA ALA A 16 -0.56 -22.26 -14.73
C ALA A 16 -1.34 -20.98 -14.41
N ILE A 17 -2.17 -20.99 -13.36
CA ILE A 17 -2.90 -19.79 -12.91
C ILE A 17 -1.93 -18.70 -12.47
N PHE A 18 -0.87 -19.06 -11.73
CA PHE A 18 0.15 -18.12 -11.27
C PHE A 18 0.90 -17.46 -12.45
N LEU A 19 1.30 -18.24 -13.46
CA LEU A 19 1.92 -17.70 -14.68
C LEU A 19 0.96 -16.78 -15.44
N GLY A 20 -0.32 -17.14 -15.52
CA GLY A 20 -1.36 -16.28 -16.10
C GLY A 20 -1.50 -14.95 -15.37
N LEU A 21 -1.45 -14.95 -14.03
CA LEU A 21 -1.45 -13.74 -13.22
C LEU A 21 -0.23 -12.86 -13.47
N LEU A 22 0.97 -13.44 -13.62
CA LEU A 22 2.17 -12.67 -13.95
C LEU A 22 2.06 -11.98 -15.31
N VAL A 23 1.51 -12.67 -16.32
CA VAL A 23 1.25 -12.07 -17.63
C VAL A 23 0.26 -10.91 -17.49
N LEU A 24 -0.84 -11.10 -16.73
CA LEU A 24 -1.80 -10.03 -16.46
C LEU A 24 -1.20 -8.86 -15.69
N TRP A 25 -0.22 -9.07 -14.82
CA TRP A 25 0.46 -7.98 -14.12
C TRP A 25 1.46 -7.24 -15.00
N ILE A 26 2.15 -7.92 -15.90
CA ILE A 26 3.11 -7.29 -16.82
C ILE A 26 2.38 -6.48 -17.90
N PHE A 27 1.31 -7.03 -18.48
CA PHE A 27 0.57 -6.42 -19.58
C PHE A 27 -0.77 -5.79 -19.16
N GLY A 28 -1.01 -5.67 -17.85
CA GLY A 28 -2.31 -5.21 -17.31
C GLY A 28 -2.68 -3.80 -17.75
N GLU A 29 -1.70 -2.90 -17.85
CA GLU A 29 -1.91 -1.53 -18.34
C GLU A 29 -2.38 -1.52 -19.81
N ASP A 30 -1.72 -2.30 -20.67
CA ASP A 30 -2.07 -2.41 -22.11
C ASP A 30 -3.43 -3.08 -22.33
N LEU A 31 -3.82 -4.00 -21.43
CA LEU A 31 -5.07 -4.75 -21.49
C LEU A 31 -6.22 -4.07 -20.73
N ALA A 32 -5.98 -2.90 -20.12
CA ALA A 32 -6.92 -2.21 -19.22
C ALA A 32 -7.41 -3.08 -18.05
N ILE A 33 -6.58 -4.01 -17.59
CA ILE A 33 -6.85 -4.88 -16.43
C ILE A 33 -5.98 -4.40 -15.25
N GLY A 34 -6.62 -3.79 -14.26
CA GLY A 34 -5.95 -3.38 -13.03
C GLY A 34 -5.50 -4.58 -12.18
N ALA A 35 -4.44 -4.39 -11.39
CA ALA A 35 -3.87 -5.44 -10.53
C ALA A 35 -4.89 -6.10 -9.60
N THR A 36 -5.84 -5.33 -9.06
CA THR A 36 -6.93 -5.84 -8.21
C THR A 36 -7.86 -6.79 -8.97
N LEU A 37 -8.20 -6.46 -10.22
CA LEU A 37 -9.04 -7.31 -11.05
C LEU A 37 -8.31 -8.59 -11.44
N ALA A 38 -7.03 -8.50 -11.81
CA ALA A 38 -6.20 -9.66 -12.08
C ALA A 38 -6.16 -10.61 -10.86
N ALA A 39 -5.90 -10.09 -9.66
CA ALA A 39 -5.91 -10.88 -8.43
C ALA A 39 -7.27 -11.55 -8.15
N ALA A 40 -8.38 -10.81 -8.33
CA ALA A 40 -9.73 -11.35 -8.17
C ALA A 40 -10.02 -12.49 -9.17
N LEU A 41 -9.58 -12.36 -10.42
CA LEU A 41 -9.70 -13.42 -11.42
C LEU A 41 -8.87 -14.66 -11.03
N GLY A 42 -7.64 -14.47 -10.58
CA GLY A 42 -6.78 -15.56 -10.11
C GLY A 42 -7.39 -16.36 -8.97
N VAL A 43 -7.86 -15.68 -7.93
CA VAL A 43 -8.55 -16.32 -6.80
C VAL A 43 -9.81 -17.03 -7.27
N SER A 44 -10.60 -16.42 -8.15
CA SER A 44 -11.80 -17.04 -8.72
C SER A 44 -11.47 -18.34 -9.48
N LEU A 45 -10.40 -18.35 -10.28
CA LEU A 45 -9.93 -19.53 -11.00
C LEU A 45 -9.44 -20.62 -10.04
N LEU A 46 -8.74 -20.27 -8.97
CA LEU A 46 -8.30 -21.21 -7.94
C LEU A 46 -9.48 -21.92 -7.26
N PHE A 47 -10.58 -21.21 -7.00
CA PHE A 47 -11.82 -21.81 -6.49
C PHE A 47 -12.51 -22.70 -7.53
N ILE A 48 -12.68 -22.22 -8.77
CA ILE A 48 -13.35 -23.00 -9.83
C ILE A 48 -12.60 -24.30 -10.13
N THR A 49 -11.27 -24.27 -10.10
CA THR A 49 -10.43 -25.46 -10.36
C THR A 49 -10.33 -26.40 -9.16
N GLY A 50 -10.85 -26.03 -7.99
CA GLY A 50 -10.78 -26.83 -6.76
C GLY A 50 -9.36 -26.98 -6.21
N VAL A 51 -8.44 -26.11 -6.63
CA VAL A 51 -7.09 -25.97 -6.04
C VAL A 51 -7.20 -25.34 -4.67
N LEU A 52 -8.06 -24.33 -4.53
CA LEU A 52 -8.38 -23.67 -3.27
C LEU A 52 -9.79 -24.06 -2.83
N THR A 53 -9.95 -24.56 -1.60
CA THR A 53 -11.28 -24.79 -1.02
C THR A 53 -11.75 -23.57 -0.23
N TRP A 54 -13.06 -23.49 0.01
CA TRP A 54 -13.63 -22.43 0.85
C TRP A 54 -13.06 -22.46 2.29
N GLU A 55 -12.83 -23.65 2.81
CA GLU A 55 -12.25 -23.83 4.14
C GLU A 55 -10.80 -23.35 4.20
N ASP A 56 -10.00 -23.59 3.14
CA ASP A 56 -8.63 -23.04 3.04
C ASP A 56 -8.66 -21.51 3.09
N ALA A 57 -9.55 -20.88 2.34
CA ALA A 57 -9.66 -19.42 2.29
C ALA A 57 -10.12 -18.81 3.63
N LEU A 58 -11.04 -19.47 4.35
CA LEU A 58 -11.46 -19.02 5.69
C LEU A 58 -10.35 -19.19 6.73
N ASN A 59 -9.52 -20.22 6.58
CA ASN A 59 -8.44 -20.52 7.51
C ASN A 59 -7.15 -19.71 7.23
N GLU A 60 -7.09 -18.96 6.13
CA GLU A 60 -5.96 -18.08 5.79
C GLU A 60 -5.95 -16.79 6.64
N LYS A 61 -5.70 -16.94 7.94
CA LYS A 61 -5.81 -15.86 8.94
C LYS A 61 -4.95 -14.65 8.62
N SER A 62 -3.79 -14.84 8.01
CA SER A 62 -2.88 -13.73 7.69
C SER A 62 -3.48 -12.76 6.68
N ALA A 63 -4.20 -13.27 5.67
CA ALA A 63 -4.90 -12.43 4.69
C ALA A 63 -6.03 -11.62 5.35
N TRP A 64 -6.84 -12.25 6.20
CA TRP A 64 -7.93 -11.59 6.92
C TRP A 64 -7.42 -10.52 7.89
N ASP A 65 -6.38 -10.83 8.66
CA ASP A 65 -5.76 -9.91 9.61
C ASP A 65 -5.23 -8.66 8.88
N THR A 66 -4.47 -8.87 7.80
CA THR A 66 -3.94 -7.77 6.97
C THR A 66 -5.06 -6.90 6.40
N MET A 67 -6.13 -7.50 5.88
CA MET A 67 -7.27 -6.77 5.32
C MET A 67 -7.96 -5.89 6.37
N ILE A 68 -8.21 -6.42 7.57
CA ILE A 68 -8.88 -5.69 8.66
C ILE A 68 -7.98 -4.55 9.17
N TRP A 69 -6.70 -4.83 9.45
CA TRP A 69 -5.79 -3.82 9.99
C TRP A 69 -5.51 -2.69 9.01
N ILE A 70 -5.20 -3.02 7.74
CA ILE A 70 -4.94 -2.00 6.73
C ILE A 70 -6.21 -1.19 6.45
N GLY A 71 -7.38 -1.86 6.35
CA GLY A 71 -8.66 -1.18 6.15
C GLY A 71 -8.98 -0.19 7.27
N LEU A 72 -8.81 -0.60 8.53
CA LEU A 72 -9.05 0.25 9.70
C LEU A 72 -8.11 1.47 9.72
N LEU A 73 -6.81 1.26 9.45
CA LEU A 73 -5.82 2.34 9.46
C LEU A 73 -6.06 3.35 8.34
N ILE A 74 -6.38 2.90 7.12
CA ILE A 74 -6.73 3.78 6.00
C ILE A 74 -8.00 4.57 6.33
N MET A 75 -9.01 3.93 6.90
CA MET A 75 -10.24 4.61 7.31
C MET A 75 -9.98 5.69 8.36
N LEU A 76 -9.18 5.40 9.39
CA LEU A 76 -8.81 6.37 10.43
C LEU A 76 -8.05 7.56 9.84
N ALA A 77 -7.03 7.30 9.01
CA ALA A 77 -6.28 8.33 8.33
C ALA A 77 -7.18 9.22 7.46
N SER A 78 -8.09 8.61 6.69
CA SER A 78 -9.05 9.33 5.87
C SER A 78 -9.99 10.21 6.70
N LYS A 79 -10.53 9.70 7.81
CA LYS A 79 -11.43 10.47 8.69
C LYS A 79 -10.72 11.62 9.37
N LEU A 80 -9.48 11.39 9.80
CA LEU A 80 -8.66 12.42 10.43
C LEU A 80 -8.33 13.55 9.44
N ASN A 81 -8.07 13.21 8.18
CA ASN A 81 -7.92 14.19 7.10
C ASN A 81 -9.23 14.96 6.85
N GLU A 82 -10.38 14.27 6.81
CA GLU A 82 -11.72 14.88 6.63
C GLU A 82 -12.05 15.87 7.75
N TYR A 83 -11.66 15.58 9.00
CA TYR A 83 -11.81 16.51 10.13
C TYR A 83 -10.81 17.68 10.13
N GLY A 84 -9.96 17.78 9.10
CA GLY A 84 -9.06 18.92 8.93
C GLY A 84 -7.76 18.82 9.73
N MET A 85 -7.41 17.64 10.26
CA MET A 85 -6.16 17.45 11.00
C MET A 85 -4.94 17.83 10.15
N VAL A 86 -4.92 17.44 8.87
CA VAL A 86 -3.83 17.74 7.93
C VAL A 86 -3.64 19.26 7.77
N ALA A 87 -4.74 19.99 7.58
CA ALA A 87 -4.71 21.44 7.42
C ALA A 87 -4.29 22.14 8.73
N TRP A 88 -4.82 21.68 9.86
CA TRP A 88 -4.44 22.18 11.19
C TRP A 88 -2.95 21.94 11.47
N PHE A 89 -2.44 20.74 11.17
CA PHE A 89 -1.04 20.37 11.36
C PHE A 89 -0.10 21.25 10.53
N GLY A 90 -0.41 21.43 9.23
CA GLY A 90 0.36 22.32 8.36
C GLY A 90 0.38 23.77 8.86
N LYS A 91 -0.74 24.28 9.39
CA LYS A 91 -0.80 25.64 9.95
C LYS A 91 0.02 25.77 11.24
N GLU A 92 -0.16 24.87 12.19
CA GLU A 92 0.45 24.96 13.51
C GLU A 92 1.97 24.75 13.44
N PHE A 93 2.42 23.75 12.69
CA PHE A 93 3.84 23.39 12.61
C PHE A 93 4.55 24.04 11.42
N GLY A 94 3.86 24.36 10.32
CA GLY A 94 4.46 25.00 9.15
C GLY A 94 4.98 26.40 9.44
N ALA A 95 4.29 27.16 10.30
CA ALA A 95 4.74 28.50 10.73
C ALA A 95 6.11 28.47 11.42
N HIS A 96 6.47 27.37 12.09
CA HIS A 96 7.78 27.20 12.72
C HIS A 96 8.92 26.94 11.73
N LEU A 97 8.57 26.58 10.49
CA LEU A 97 9.50 26.27 9.40
C LEU A 97 9.57 27.42 8.38
N GLU A 98 8.77 28.47 8.54
CA GLU A 98 8.84 29.66 7.69
C GLU A 98 10.22 30.33 7.81
N GLY A 99 10.79 30.69 6.66
CA GLY A 99 12.11 31.33 6.58
C GLY A 99 13.31 30.36 6.62
N PHE A 100 13.08 29.06 6.85
CA PHE A 100 14.14 28.06 6.73
C PHE A 100 14.52 27.83 5.26
N HIS A 101 15.77 27.43 5.04
CA HIS A 101 16.22 27.05 3.70
C HIS A 101 15.43 25.84 3.18
N ARG A 102 14.87 25.92 1.97
CA ARG A 102 13.96 24.91 1.40
C ARG A 102 14.50 23.48 1.46
N LEU A 103 15.79 23.30 1.15
CA LEU A 103 16.43 21.98 1.22
C LEU A 103 16.49 21.44 2.66
N ALA A 104 16.67 22.31 3.66
CA ALA A 104 16.71 21.90 5.06
C ALA A 104 15.33 21.43 5.54
N VAL A 105 14.26 22.14 5.15
CA VAL A 105 12.87 21.71 5.41
C VAL A 105 12.61 20.35 4.78
N TYR A 106 12.97 20.18 3.51
CA TYR A 106 12.77 18.92 2.78
C TYR A 106 13.51 17.76 3.45
N MET A 107 14.80 17.94 3.80
CA MET A 107 15.59 16.92 4.50
C MET A 107 15.02 16.57 5.89
N LEU A 108 14.53 17.57 6.63
CA LEU A 108 13.90 17.36 7.93
C LEU A 108 12.61 16.54 7.80
N VAL A 109 11.73 16.91 6.87
CA VAL A 109 10.47 16.21 6.64
C VAL A 109 10.72 14.79 6.14
N ALA A 110 11.64 14.60 5.20
CA ALA A 110 12.06 13.28 4.73
C ALA A 110 12.64 12.42 5.86
N ALA A 111 13.49 12.98 6.73
CA ALA A 111 14.03 12.27 7.88
C ALA A 111 12.91 11.81 8.82
N ILE A 112 11.99 12.71 9.20
CA ILE A 112 10.84 12.37 10.05
C ILE A 112 9.97 11.30 9.38
N TYR A 113 9.70 11.42 8.08
CA TYR A 113 8.91 10.45 7.31
C TYR A 113 9.58 9.07 7.28
N CYS A 114 10.90 9.01 7.05
CA CYS A 114 11.67 7.76 7.09
C CYS A 114 11.70 7.14 8.49
N TYR A 115 11.88 7.94 9.54
CA TYR A 115 11.88 7.43 10.91
C TYR A 115 10.49 6.96 11.35
N ALA A 116 9.44 7.69 10.96
CA ALA A 116 8.06 7.31 11.24
C ALA A 116 7.70 5.97 10.57
N HIS A 117 8.29 5.66 9.42
CA HIS A 117 8.06 4.38 8.73
C HIS A 117 8.30 3.15 9.63
N TYR A 118 9.30 3.19 10.51
CA TYR A 118 9.59 2.10 11.46
C TYR A 118 8.44 1.84 12.45
N SER A 119 7.56 2.82 12.66
CA SER A 119 6.37 2.69 13.51
C SER A 119 5.15 2.14 12.77
N PHE A 120 5.23 1.93 11.45
CA PHE A 120 4.12 1.40 10.65
C PHE A 120 4.40 -0.03 10.20
N ALA A 121 3.41 -0.91 10.36
CA ALA A 121 3.47 -2.29 9.91
C ALA A 121 3.28 -2.45 8.38
N SER A 122 2.82 -1.41 7.67
CA SER A 122 2.53 -1.44 6.24
C SER A 122 2.94 -0.15 5.55
N ALA A 123 3.62 -0.26 4.41
CA ALA A 123 4.00 0.87 3.56
C ALA A 123 2.76 1.62 3.03
N THR A 124 1.70 0.91 2.66
CA THR A 124 0.45 1.52 2.18
C THR A 124 -0.22 2.33 3.27
N ALA A 125 -0.32 1.78 4.48
CA ALA A 125 -0.88 2.51 5.63
C ALA A 125 -0.04 3.75 5.96
N HIS A 126 1.29 3.62 5.94
CA HIS A 126 2.23 4.71 6.15
C HIS A 126 2.03 5.87 5.15
N ILE A 127 2.02 5.57 3.85
CA ILE A 127 1.83 6.58 2.80
C ILE A 127 0.45 7.24 2.93
N SER A 128 -0.61 6.44 3.13
CA SER A 128 -1.97 6.98 3.25
C SER A 128 -2.14 7.96 4.43
N ALA A 129 -1.39 7.76 5.51
CA ALA A 129 -1.46 8.59 6.71
C ALA A 129 -0.53 9.80 6.66
N LEU A 130 0.74 9.61 6.30
CA LEU A 130 1.77 10.65 6.47
C LEU A 130 2.05 11.46 5.20
N PHE A 131 1.75 10.94 4.02
CA PHE A 131 1.96 11.71 2.78
C PHE A 131 1.14 13.01 2.77
N PRO A 132 -0.17 13.02 3.12
CA PRO A 132 -0.92 14.28 3.20
C PRO A 132 -0.37 15.26 4.24
N LEU A 133 0.08 14.77 5.40
CA LEU A 133 0.64 15.62 6.48
C LEU A 133 1.96 16.26 6.06
N SER A 134 2.87 15.47 5.50
CA SER A 134 4.18 15.95 5.04
C SER A 134 4.02 16.98 3.91
N MET A 135 3.12 16.71 2.96
CA MET A 135 2.73 17.67 1.92
C MET A 135 2.21 18.99 2.52
N ALA A 136 1.27 18.93 3.46
CA ALA A 136 0.71 20.12 4.09
C ALA A 136 1.77 20.95 4.82
N LEU A 137 2.71 20.29 5.50
CA LEU A 137 3.80 20.93 6.22
C LEU A 137 4.80 21.62 5.26
N MET A 138 5.19 20.94 4.18
CA MET A 138 6.12 21.50 3.18
C MET A 138 5.51 22.68 2.41
N VAL A 139 4.23 22.58 2.03
CA VAL A 139 3.53 23.68 1.35
C VAL A 139 3.38 24.88 2.28
N ALA A 140 3.06 24.67 3.55
CA ALA A 140 2.98 25.74 4.55
C ALA A 140 4.35 26.42 4.77
N ALA A 141 5.46 25.69 4.67
CA ALA A 141 6.81 26.24 4.73
C ALA A 141 7.26 26.98 3.44
N GLY A 142 6.38 27.11 2.44
CA GLY A 142 6.65 27.84 1.19
C GLY A 142 7.33 27.01 0.09
N ILE A 143 7.32 25.67 0.21
CA ILE A 143 7.77 24.78 -0.88
C ILE A 143 6.63 24.61 -1.89
N PRO A 144 6.87 24.83 -3.20
CA PRO A 144 5.86 24.61 -4.23
C PRO A 144 5.30 23.18 -4.20
N PRO A 145 3.97 22.97 -4.41
CA PRO A 145 3.35 21.65 -4.29
C PRO A 145 3.98 20.56 -5.16
N PHE A 146 4.41 20.90 -6.38
CA PHE A 146 5.06 19.93 -7.28
C PHE A 146 6.38 19.42 -6.70
N THR A 147 7.20 20.32 -6.16
CA THR A 147 8.49 19.95 -5.53
C THR A 147 8.33 19.31 -4.16
N ALA A 148 7.19 19.51 -3.48
CA ALA A 148 6.86 18.85 -2.23
C ALA A 148 6.37 17.41 -2.43
N ALA A 149 5.78 17.11 -3.59
CA ALA A 149 5.26 15.79 -3.94
C ALA A 149 6.31 14.84 -4.54
N LEU A 150 7.42 15.39 -5.05
CA LEU A 150 8.62 14.65 -5.47
C LEU A 150 9.38 14.17 -4.24
#